data_AF-A0AA39NJ84-F1
#
_entry.id   AF-A0AA39NJ84-F1
#
_cell.length_a   1.000
_cell.length_b   1.000
_cell.length_c   1.000
_cell.angle_alpha   90.00
_cell.angle_beta   90.00
_cell.angle_gamma   90.00
#
_symmetry.space_group_name_H-M   'P 1'
#
loop_
_entity.id
_entity.type
_entity.pdbx_description
1 polymer ?
#
loop_
_entity_poly.entity_id
_entity_poly.type
_entity_poly.pdbx_seq_one_letter_code
_entity_poly.pdbx_strand_id
1 'polypeptide(L)'
;MAYVPTKKSDFDARLAPLLPDYSHAPPDAQIIELLQTNAPPTLVETQSLQATLSETPNRIAELDSLIDSTASLLRYLTNDRNQALENQANAKKILSPCRRLPNELVTDIFIRCSLHDRDSSALDLRAFCWTLSHVCRKWREVAIGTPEIWSNINLHF
;
A
#
# COMPACT_ATOMS: atom_id res chain seq x y z
N MET A 1 -0.07 6.34 31.71
CA MET A 1 -1.03 6.47 30.60
C MET A 1 -2.37 5.96 31.08
N ALA A 2 -3.44 6.74 30.95
CA ALA A 2 -4.78 6.30 31.36
C ALA A 2 -5.22 5.12 30.48
N TYR A 3 -5.63 4.02 31.10
CA TYR A 3 -6.20 2.87 30.41
C TYR A 3 -7.53 3.30 29.74
N VAL A 4 -7.60 3.23 28.41
CA VAL A 4 -8.82 3.53 27.64
C VAL A 4 -9.46 2.19 27.24
N PRO A 5 -10.64 1.84 27.75
CA PRO A 5 -11.32 0.61 27.35
C PRO A 5 -11.81 0.75 25.91
N THR A 6 -11.28 -0.08 25.00
CA THR A 6 -11.85 -0.27 23.66
C THR A 6 -13.11 -1.11 23.78
N LYS A 7 -14.25 -0.58 23.30
CA LYS A 7 -15.52 -1.32 23.29
C LYS A 7 -15.65 -2.06 21.97
N LYS A 8 -16.33 -3.22 21.97
CA LYS A 8 -16.65 -3.97 20.74
C LYS A 8 -17.39 -3.12 19.70
N SER A 9 -18.18 -2.15 20.16
CA SER A 9 -18.90 -1.17 19.32
C SER A 9 -18.00 -0.24 18.52
N ASP A 10 -16.72 -0.12 18.89
CA ASP A 10 -15.78 0.78 18.24
C ASP A 10 -15.20 0.18 16.95
N PHE A 11 -15.45 -1.12 16.71
CA PHE A 11 -14.98 -1.85 15.54
C PHE A 11 -16.10 -2.05 14.51
N ASP A 12 -15.71 -2.22 13.23
CA ASP A 12 -16.65 -2.61 12.18
C ASP A 12 -17.41 -3.89 12.59
N ALA A 13 -18.71 -3.94 12.31
CA ALA A 13 -19.58 -5.06 12.71
C ALA A 13 -19.08 -6.42 12.18
N ARG A 14 -18.33 -6.43 11.07
CA ARG A 14 -17.71 -7.66 10.52
C ARG A 14 -16.54 -8.17 11.36
N LEU A 15 -15.92 -7.30 12.16
CA LEU A 15 -14.79 -7.63 13.05
C LEU A 15 -15.24 -7.87 14.49
N ALA A 16 -16.42 -7.41 14.87
CA ALA A 16 -16.98 -7.64 16.21
C ALA A 16 -16.98 -9.12 16.67
N PRO A 17 -17.24 -10.13 15.81
CA PRO A 17 -17.19 -11.54 16.21
C PRO A 17 -15.79 -12.05 16.53
N LEU A 18 -14.75 -11.35 16.07
CA LEU A 18 -13.36 -11.72 16.29
C LEU A 18 -12.84 -11.21 17.64
N LEU A 19 -13.54 -10.28 18.29
CA LEU A 19 -13.10 -9.69 19.55
C LEU A 19 -13.53 -10.57 20.73
N PRO A 20 -12.63 -10.85 21.69
CA PRO A 20 -13.03 -11.56 22.91
C PRO A 20 -14.03 -10.75 23.75
N ASP A 21 -14.89 -11.45 24.49
CA ASP A 21 -15.95 -10.84 25.32
C ASP A 21 -15.42 -10.13 26.58
N TYR A 22 -14.17 -10.37 26.96
CA TYR A 22 -13.55 -9.78 28.14
C TYR A 22 -12.98 -8.38 27.86
N SER A 23 -13.38 -7.41 28.69
CA SER A 23 -12.74 -6.08 28.73
C SER A 23 -11.28 -6.20 29.17
N HIS A 24 -10.39 -5.32 28.70
CA HIS A 24 -9.14 -5.17 29.44
C HIS A 24 -9.52 -4.62 30.82
N ALA A 25 -9.29 -5.39 31.86
CA ALA A 25 -9.39 -4.87 33.21
C ALA A 25 -8.11 -4.06 33.45
N PRO A 26 -8.19 -2.89 34.10
CA PRO A 26 -6.98 -2.26 34.62
C PRO A 26 -6.25 -3.26 35.52
N PRO A 27 -4.91 -3.15 35.66
CA PRO A 27 -4.16 -4.00 36.55
C PRO A 27 -4.78 -3.93 37.95
N ASP A 28 -5.01 -5.09 38.56
CA ASP A 28 -5.68 -5.21 39.84
C ASP A 28 -5.00 -4.29 40.87
N ALA A 29 -5.76 -3.37 41.45
CA ALA A 29 -5.25 -2.38 42.38
C ALA A 29 -4.53 -3.03 43.57
N GLN A 30 -4.98 -4.22 43.98
CA GLN A 30 -4.32 -5.01 45.04
C GLN A 30 -2.94 -5.51 44.61
N ILE A 31 -2.77 -5.92 43.35
CA ILE A 31 -1.46 -6.32 42.82
C ILE A 31 -0.52 -5.11 42.77
N ILE A 32 -1.02 -3.95 42.37
CA ILE A 32 -0.21 -2.72 42.33
C ILE A 32 0.27 -2.33 43.74
N GLU A 33 -0.59 -2.43 44.75
CA GLU A 33 -0.24 -2.13 46.15
C GLU A 33 0.76 -3.14 46.74
N LEU A 34 0.56 -4.43 46.49
CA LEU A 34 1.51 -5.48 46.88
C LEU A 34 2.88 -5.29 46.22
N LEU A 35 2.94 -4.83 44.97
CA LEU A 35 4.20 -4.53 44.29
C LEU A 35 4.93 -3.31 44.87
N GLN A 36 4.23 -2.44 45.60
CA GLN A 36 4.83 -1.28 46.27
C GLN A 36 5.35 -1.61 47.68
N THR A 37 5.06 -2.80 48.20
CA THR A 37 5.47 -3.24 49.55
C THR A 37 6.19 -4.58 49.50
N ASN A 38 7.03 -4.89 50.49
CA ASN A 38 7.62 -6.24 50.65
C ASN A 38 6.77 -7.13 51.58
N ALA A 39 5.48 -6.79 51.76
CA ALA A 39 4.59 -7.57 52.62
C ALA A 39 4.23 -8.90 51.94
N PRO A 40 4.20 -10.02 52.68
CA PRO A 40 3.72 -11.28 52.12
C PRO A 40 2.22 -11.16 51.80
N PRO A 41 1.75 -11.71 50.66
CA PRO A 41 0.34 -11.70 50.33
C PRO A 41 -0.45 -12.55 51.33
N THR A 42 -1.67 -12.10 51.61
CA THR A 42 -2.67 -12.85 52.36
C THR A 42 -3.10 -14.11 51.61
N LEU A 43 -3.79 -15.02 52.29
CA LEU A 43 -4.29 -16.25 51.67
C LEU A 43 -5.25 -15.98 50.50
N VAL A 44 -6.08 -14.93 50.61
CA VAL A 44 -7.04 -14.54 49.57
C VAL A 44 -6.30 -13.98 48.35
N GLU A 45 -5.32 -13.10 48.56
CA GLU A 45 -4.48 -12.56 47.49
C GLU A 45 -3.69 -13.67 46.81
N THR A 46 -3.14 -14.62 47.57
CA THR A 46 -2.42 -15.78 47.03
C THR A 46 -3.30 -16.63 46.13
N GLN A 47 -4.55 -16.92 46.54
CA GLN A 47 -5.50 -17.67 45.73
C GLN A 47 -5.90 -16.92 44.45
N SER A 48 -6.14 -15.61 44.55
CA SER A 48 -6.44 -14.75 43.39
C SER A 48 -5.29 -14.71 42.38
N LEU A 49 -4.05 -14.55 42.87
CA LEU A 49 -2.84 -14.59 42.05
C LEU A 49 -2.64 -15.96 41.38
N GLN A 50 -2.87 -17.05 42.10
CA GLN A 50 -2.79 -18.40 41.54
C GLN A 50 -3.86 -18.66 40.47
N ALA A 51 -5.09 -18.19 40.68
CA ALA A 51 -6.15 -18.27 39.66
C ALA A 51 -5.79 -17.45 38.41
N THR A 52 -5.23 -16.25 38.60
CA THR A 52 -4.74 -15.42 37.49
C THR A 52 -3.63 -16.12 36.73
N LEU A 53 -2.66 -16.72 37.42
CA LEU A 53 -1.54 -17.44 36.81
C LEU A 53 -1.99 -18.69 36.03
N SER A 54 -3.09 -19.33 36.43
CA SER A 54 -3.63 -20.49 35.71
C SER A 54 -4.50 -20.09 34.50
N GLU A 55 -5.20 -18.95 34.55
CA GLU A 55 -6.07 -18.48 33.46
C GLU A 55 -5.31 -17.70 32.37
N THR A 56 -4.28 -16.94 32.75
CA THR A 56 -3.53 -16.04 31.86
C THR A 56 -2.93 -16.73 30.62
N PRO A 57 -2.32 -17.92 30.70
CA PRO A 57 -1.74 -18.58 29.53
C PRO A 57 -2.76 -18.87 28.43
N ASN A 58 -3.96 -19.32 28.79
CA ASN A 58 -5.03 -19.59 27.83
C ASN A 58 -5.50 -18.31 27.15
N ARG A 59 -5.65 -17.23 27.93
CA ARG A 59 -6.01 -15.91 27.41
C ARG A 59 -4.95 -15.34 26.46
N ILE A 60 -3.67 -15.52 26.77
CA ILE A 60 -2.57 -15.12 25.88
C ILE A 60 -2.64 -15.93 24.57
N ALA A 61 -2.79 -17.25 24.66
CA ALA A 61 -2.85 -18.12 23.47
C ALA A 61 -4.04 -17.78 22.56
N GLU A 62 -5.21 -17.46 23.13
CA GLU A 62 -6.38 -17.00 22.38
C GLU A 62 -6.10 -15.68 21.64
N LEU A 63 -5.48 -14.71 22.33
CA LEU A 63 -5.12 -13.42 21.73
C LEU A 63 -4.07 -13.58 20.63
N ASP A 64 -3.04 -14.40 20.82
CA ASP A 64 -2.02 -14.67 19.81
C ASP A 64 -2.64 -15.32 18.56
N SER A 65 -3.52 -16.30 18.74
CA SER A 65 -4.25 -16.93 17.63
C SER A 65 -5.10 -15.94 16.84
N LEU A 66 -5.75 -15.00 17.54
CA LEU A 66 -6.53 -13.94 16.92
C LEU A 66 -5.65 -12.92 16.17
N ILE A 67 -4.50 -12.56 16.75
CA ILE A 67 -3.51 -11.69 16.10
C ILE A 67 -3.05 -12.32 14.80
N ASP A 68 -2.68 -13.61 14.82
CA ASP A 68 -2.21 -14.34 13.63
C ASP A 68 -3.27 -14.43 12.54
N SER A 69 -4.52 -14.71 12.94
CA SER A 69 -5.66 -14.79 12.04
C SER A 69 -5.96 -13.43 11.39
N THR A 70 -5.95 -12.36 12.17
CA THR A 70 -6.20 -10.99 11.70
C THR A 70 -5.07 -10.49 10.80
N ALA A 71 -3.81 -10.80 11.14
CA ALA A 71 -2.65 -10.48 10.31
C ALA A 71 -2.72 -11.20 8.95
N SER A 72 -3.16 -12.46 8.94
CA SER A 72 -3.37 -13.22 7.70
C SER A 72 -4.48 -12.63 6.84
N LEU A 73 -5.60 -12.23 7.45
CA LEU A 73 -6.69 -11.54 6.74
C LEU A 73 -6.23 -10.19 6.16
N LEU A 74 -5.50 -9.39 6.94
CA LEU A 74 -4.96 -8.11 6.50
C LEU A 74 -4.03 -8.28 5.29
N ARG A 75 -3.15 -9.29 5.33
CA ARG A 75 -2.26 -9.63 4.22
C ARG A 75 -3.05 -9.99 2.97
N TYR A 76 -4.08 -10.83 3.10
CA TYR A 76 -4.95 -11.20 1.99
C TYR A 76 -5.63 -9.97 1.36
N LEU A 77 -6.29 -9.13 2.17
CA LEU A 77 -7.01 -7.95 1.69
C LEU A 77 -6.06 -6.92 1.03
N THR A 78 -4.85 -6.77 1.58
CA THR A 78 -3.82 -5.90 1.01
C THR A 78 -3.38 -6.40 -0.36
N ASN A 79 -3.17 -7.71 -0.50
CA ASN A 79 -2.79 -8.33 -1.77
C ASN A 79 -3.90 -8.15 -2.82
N ASP A 80 -5.15 -8.45 -2.46
CA ASP A 80 -6.30 -8.31 -3.36
C ASP A 80 -6.49 -6.87 -3.82
N ARG A 81 -6.36 -5.90 -2.89
CA ARG A 81 -6.37 -4.46 -3.22
C ARG A 81 -5.27 -4.10 -4.23
N ASN A 82 -4.06 -4.60 -4.04
CA ASN A 82 -2.94 -4.30 -4.93
C ASN A 82 -3.17 -4.90 -6.32
N GLN A 83 -3.69 -6.12 -6.40
CA GLN A 83 -4.06 -6.75 -7.67
C GLN A 83 -5.15 -5.95 -8.40
N ALA A 84 -6.17 -5.47 -7.67
CA ALA A 84 -7.23 -4.64 -8.25
C ALA A 84 -6.68 -3.32 -8.82
N LEU A 85 -5.74 -2.67 -8.14
CA LEU A 85 -5.06 -1.47 -8.63
C LEU A 85 -4.25 -1.74 -9.90
N GLU A 86 -3.51 -2.85 -9.94
CA GLU A 86 -2.77 -3.25 -11.12
C GLU A 86 -3.68 -3.53 -12.31
N ASN A 87 -4.76 -4.28 -12.10
CA ASN A 87 -5.78 -4.56 -13.12
C ASN A 87 -6.39 -3.26 -13.67
N GLN A 88 -6.71 -2.30 -12.78
CA GLN A 88 -7.21 -0.99 -13.19
C GLN A 88 -6.19 -0.22 -14.04
N ALA A 89 -4.91 -0.21 -13.63
CA ALA A 89 -3.85 0.46 -14.39
C ALA A 89 -3.65 -0.19 -15.76
N ASN A 90 -3.69 -1.51 -15.85
CA ASN A 90 -3.59 -2.27 -17.09
C ASN A 90 -4.79 -1.99 -18.02
N ALA A 91 -6.01 -1.97 -17.48
CA ALA A 91 -7.20 -1.59 -18.25
C ALA A 91 -7.09 -0.17 -18.82
N LYS A 92 -6.63 0.81 -18.02
CA LYS A 92 -6.38 2.19 -18.51
C LYS A 92 -5.35 2.23 -19.63
N LYS A 93 -4.25 1.47 -19.52
CA LYS A 93 -3.23 1.36 -20.57
C LYS A 93 -3.80 0.73 -21.85
N ILE A 94 -4.67 -0.28 -21.73
CA ILE A 94 -5.29 -0.97 -22.87
C ILE A 94 -6.31 -0.07 -23.57
N LEU A 95 -7.09 0.69 -22.81
CA LEU A 95 -8.11 1.59 -23.34
C LEU A 95 -7.54 2.96 -23.76
N SER A 96 -6.22 3.15 -23.67
CA SER A 96 -5.57 4.40 -24.07
C SER A 96 -5.86 4.76 -25.54
N PRO A 97 -6.25 6.01 -25.85
CA PRO A 97 -6.48 6.47 -27.22
C PRO A 97 -5.29 6.22 -28.15
N CYS A 98 -4.06 6.25 -27.62
CA CYS A 98 -2.83 6.00 -28.39
C CYS A 98 -2.81 4.62 -29.06
N ARG A 99 -3.55 3.64 -28.54
CA ARG A 99 -3.68 2.30 -29.16
C ARG A 99 -4.65 2.28 -30.34
N ARG A 100 -5.59 3.22 -30.42
CA ARG A 100 -6.63 3.29 -31.47
C ARG A 100 -6.25 4.15 -32.67
N LEU A 101 -5.32 5.10 -32.52
CA LEU A 101 -4.90 5.98 -33.61
C LEU A 101 -4.16 5.18 -34.69
N PRO A 102 -4.54 5.28 -35.97
CA PRO A 102 -3.73 4.75 -37.08
C PRO A 102 -2.32 5.35 -37.08
N ASN A 103 -1.36 4.64 -37.68
CA ASN A 103 0.04 5.09 -37.69
C ASN A 103 0.18 6.43 -38.42
N GLU A 104 -0.61 6.65 -39.48
CA GLU A 104 -0.60 7.88 -40.28
C GLU A 104 -0.94 9.11 -39.43
N LEU A 105 -1.92 8.98 -38.53
CA LEU A 105 -2.29 10.08 -37.63
C LEU A 105 -1.23 10.32 -36.56
N VAL A 106 -0.57 9.27 -36.06
CA VAL A 106 0.54 9.41 -35.11
C VAL A 106 1.72 10.11 -35.77
N THR A 107 2.07 9.73 -37.00
CA THR A 107 3.11 10.38 -37.81
C THR A 107 2.80 11.86 -38.04
N ASP A 108 1.58 12.20 -38.48
CA ASP A 108 1.18 13.61 -38.70
C ASP A 108 1.28 14.44 -37.41
N ILE A 109 0.86 13.89 -36.27
CA ILE A 109 1.04 14.53 -34.96
C ILE A 109 2.52 14.76 -34.66
N PHE A 110 3.37 13.75 -34.83
CA PHE A 110 4.80 13.84 -34.53
C PHE A 110 5.50 14.91 -35.39
N ILE A 111 5.19 14.97 -36.68
CA ILE A 111 5.71 15.99 -37.60
C ILE A 111 5.24 17.39 -37.18
N ARG A 112 3.97 17.56 -36.81
CA ARG A 112 3.47 18.87 -36.33
C ARG A 112 4.18 19.31 -35.05
N CYS A 113 4.46 18.37 -34.14
CA CYS A 113 5.21 18.67 -32.92
C CYS A 113 6.66 19.06 -33.22
N SER A 114 7.35 18.38 -34.15
CA SER A 114 8.73 18.75 -34.52
C SER A 114 8.83 20.15 -35.15
N LEU A 115 7.81 20.58 -35.88
CA LEU A 115 7.75 21.94 -36.44
C LEU A 115 7.59 23.04 -35.39
N HIS A 116 7.07 22.70 -34.21
CA HIS A 116 6.87 23.63 -33.09
C HIS A 116 8.12 23.72 -32.19
N ASP A 117 8.87 22.63 -32.06
CA ASP A 117 10.06 22.52 -31.21
C ASP A 117 11.35 22.59 -32.04
N ARG A 118 11.58 23.74 -32.68
CA ARG A 118 12.71 23.94 -33.62
C ARG A 118 14.06 24.13 -32.95
N ASP A 119 14.09 24.35 -31.64
CA ASP A 119 15.34 24.51 -30.88
C ASP A 119 15.88 23.17 -30.40
N SER A 120 15.05 22.12 -30.38
CA SER A 120 15.44 20.75 -30.03
C SER A 120 16.28 20.10 -31.14
N SER A 121 17.56 19.88 -30.83
CA SER A 121 18.49 19.09 -31.65
C SER A 121 18.28 17.59 -31.42
N ALA A 122 18.27 16.79 -32.48
CA ALA A 122 18.21 15.33 -32.38
C ALA A 122 19.42 14.72 -31.65
N LEU A 123 20.50 15.48 -31.48
CA LEU A 123 21.67 15.10 -30.68
C LEU A 123 21.43 15.25 -29.16
N ASP A 124 20.43 16.03 -28.75
CA ASP A 124 20.02 16.12 -27.35
C ASP A 124 19.08 14.96 -27.03
N LEU A 125 19.49 14.08 -26.12
CA LEU A 125 18.67 12.95 -25.65
C LEU A 125 17.39 13.37 -24.94
N ARG A 126 17.26 14.66 -24.58
CA ARG A 126 16.05 15.25 -24.02
C ARG A 126 15.08 15.77 -25.08
N ALA A 127 15.50 15.78 -26.36
CA ALA A 127 14.67 16.24 -27.45
C ALA A 127 13.40 15.39 -27.58
N PHE A 128 12.39 16.01 -28.18
CA PHE A 128 11.08 15.40 -28.36
C PHE A 128 11.12 14.08 -29.14
N CYS A 129 11.95 13.95 -30.17
CA CYS A 129 12.10 12.71 -30.96
C CYS A 129 12.47 11.50 -30.08
N TRP A 130 13.39 11.68 -29.14
CA TRP A 130 13.75 10.67 -28.15
C TRP A 130 12.59 10.40 -27.20
N THR A 131 11.98 11.46 -26.65
CA THR A 131 10.83 11.35 -25.74
C THR A 131 9.72 10.49 -26.34
N LEU A 132 9.35 10.74 -27.60
CA LEU A 132 8.35 9.96 -28.32
C LEU A 132 8.74 8.50 -28.49
N SER A 133 10.01 8.22 -28.82
CA SER A 133 10.51 6.86 -29.02
C SER A 133 10.50 5.99 -27.74
N HIS A 134 10.34 6.62 -26.57
CA HIS A 134 10.29 5.97 -25.26
C HIS A 134 8.88 5.78 -24.70
N VAL A 135 7.83 6.31 -25.35
CA VAL A 135 6.44 6.21 -24.84
C VAL A 135 5.90 4.79 -24.88
N CYS A 136 5.90 4.16 -26.06
CA CYS A 136 5.46 2.77 -26.24
C CYS A 136 6.06 2.15 -27.51
N ARG A 137 5.94 0.83 -27.68
CA ARG A 137 6.47 0.12 -28.85
C ARG A 137 5.98 0.71 -30.18
N LYS A 138 4.68 0.98 -30.28
CA LYS A 138 4.07 1.57 -31.49
C LYS A 138 4.64 2.96 -31.80
N TRP A 139 4.75 3.82 -30.79
CA TRP A 139 5.31 5.16 -30.95
C TRP A 139 6.79 5.11 -31.33
N ARG A 140 7.54 4.14 -30.82
CA ARG A 140 8.93 3.90 -31.23
C ARG A 140 9.03 3.52 -32.71
N GLU A 141 8.23 2.57 -33.15
CA GLU A 141 8.20 2.13 -34.55
C GLU A 141 7.85 3.31 -35.47
N VAL A 142 6.84 4.11 -35.11
CA VAL A 142 6.45 5.32 -35.86
C VAL A 142 7.55 6.39 -35.83
N ALA A 143 8.12 6.69 -34.66
CA ALA A 143 9.17 7.69 -34.51
C ALA A 143 10.41 7.34 -35.34
N ILE A 144 10.90 6.11 -35.26
CA ILE A 144 12.05 5.65 -36.05
C ILE A 144 11.72 5.66 -37.55
N GLY A 145 10.48 5.29 -37.92
CA GLY A 145 10.01 5.27 -39.30
C GLY A 145 9.67 6.66 -39.88
N THR A 146 9.83 7.75 -39.12
CA THR A 146 9.53 9.12 -39.56
C THR A 146 10.81 9.97 -39.52
N PRO A 147 11.67 9.94 -40.55
CA PRO A 147 12.95 10.66 -40.55
C PRO A 147 12.84 12.18 -40.30
N GLU A 148 11.71 12.78 -40.66
CA GLU A 148 11.44 14.22 -40.54
C GLU A 148 11.52 14.74 -39.10
N ILE A 149 11.29 13.90 -38.10
CA ILE A 149 11.39 14.32 -36.69
C ILE A 149 12.84 14.27 -36.16
N TRP A 150 13.77 13.71 -36.94
CA TRP A 150 15.19 13.59 -36.61
C TRP A 150 16.08 14.55 -37.40
N SER A 151 15.50 15.32 -38.32
CA SER A 151 16.28 16.13 -39.29
C SER A 151 16.89 17.40 -38.70
N ASN A 152 16.52 17.79 -37.47
CA ASN A 152 17.07 18.97 -36.82
C ASN A 152 18.33 18.62 -36.04
N ILE A 153 19.50 19.06 -36.52
CA ILE A 153 20.79 18.81 -35.88
C ILE A 153 21.46 20.16 -35.65
N ASN A 154 21.57 20.54 -34.38
CA ASN A 154 22.31 21.72 -33.95
C ASN A 154 23.60 21.30 -33.24
N LEU A 155 24.73 21.82 -33.73
CA LEU A 155 26.06 21.64 -33.14
C LEU A 155 26.43 22.92 -32.39
N HIS A 156 26.39 22.87 -31.07
CA HIS A 156 26.90 23.94 -30.23
C HIS A 156 28.40 23.72 -30.01
N PHE A 157 29.23 24.61 -30.56
CA PHE A 157 30.67 24.68 -30.34
C PHE A 157 31.00 25.71 -29.26
#